data_AF-A0A3D2C8C5-F1
#
_entry.id   AF-A0A3D2C8C5-F1
#
_cell.length_a   1.000
_cell.length_b   1.000
_cell.length_c   1.000
_cell.angle_alpha   90.00
_cell.angle_beta   90.00
_cell.angle_gamma   90.00
#
_symmetry.space_group_name_H-M   'P 1'
#
loop_
_entity.id
_entity.type
_entity.pdbx_description
1 polymer ?
#
loop_
_entity_poly.entity_id
_entity_poly.type
_entity_poly.pdbx_seq_one_letter_code
_entity_poly.pdbx_strand_id
1 'polypeptide(L)'
;MTSSAQLVVLHLQGSEVEMGRQHGSITQQLGGRPELADFYPGMAGKLLASKLPHAYRPATRRLIQPMLSAQARRLHRARTKRFPMLTARSRAGISAAQMSPGLVPWLTVMDVFQNSI
;
A
#
# COMPACT_ATOMS: atom_id res chain seq x y z
N MET A 1 20.84 22.29 -15.62
CA MET A 1 19.64 21.93 -16.41
C MET A 1 18.53 21.60 -15.43
N THR A 2 17.62 22.53 -15.18
CA THR A 2 16.43 22.31 -14.34
C THR A 2 15.41 21.54 -15.15
N SER A 3 15.33 20.22 -14.94
CA SER A 3 14.24 19.41 -15.49
C SER A 3 12.95 19.86 -14.82
N SER A 4 12.14 20.64 -15.52
CA SER A 4 10.77 20.93 -15.13
C SER A 4 9.96 19.66 -15.32
N ALA A 5 9.76 18.89 -14.25
CA ALA A 5 8.90 17.72 -14.29
C ALA A 5 7.50 18.14 -14.73
N GLN A 6 7.09 17.76 -15.95
CA GLN A 6 5.72 17.95 -16.40
C GLN A 6 4.81 17.04 -15.58
N LEU A 7 3.77 17.63 -14.99
CA LEU A 7 2.73 16.89 -14.31
C LEU A 7 1.87 16.17 -15.36
N VAL A 8 2.05 14.86 -15.49
CA VAL A 8 1.20 14.03 -16.35
C VAL A 8 -0.09 13.71 -15.61
N VAL A 9 -1.23 14.13 -16.16
CA VAL A 9 -2.56 13.81 -15.64
C VAL A 9 -3.16 12.69 -16.47
N LEU A 10 -3.48 11.56 -15.83
CA LEU A 10 -4.05 10.38 -16.47
C LEU A 10 -5.52 10.23 -16.05
N HIS A 11 -6.43 10.20 -17.03
CA HIS A 11 -7.85 9.95 -16.79
C HIS A 11 -8.18 8.50 -17.10
N LEU A 12 -8.33 7.70 -16.05
CA LEU A 12 -8.73 6.29 -16.16
C LEU A 12 -10.23 6.19 -16.39
N GLN A 13 -10.66 5.23 -17.20
CA GLN A 13 -12.06 5.10 -17.64
C GLN A 13 -12.63 3.73 -17.32
N GLY A 14 -13.97 3.66 -17.21
CA GLY A 14 -14.71 2.43 -16.97
C GLY A 14 -15.00 2.15 -15.49
N SER A 15 -15.18 0.87 -15.15
CA SER A 15 -15.49 0.47 -13.77
C SER A 15 -14.29 0.69 -12.82
N GLU A 16 -14.54 0.73 -11.52
CA GLU A 16 -13.48 0.77 -10.48
C GLU A 16 -12.41 -0.31 -10.66
N VAL A 17 -12.83 -1.53 -11.04
CA VAL A 17 -11.91 -2.65 -11.29
C VAL A 17 -11.08 -2.41 -12.54
N GLU A 18 -11.70 -1.87 -13.59
CA GLU A 18 -11.02 -1.53 -14.86
C GLU A 18 -9.98 -0.43 -14.64
N MET A 19 -10.36 0.64 -13.93
CA MET A 19 -9.44 1.70 -13.53
C MET A 19 -8.29 1.15 -12.67
N GLY A 20 -8.57 0.20 -11.77
CA GLY A 20 -7.53 -0.52 -11.03
C GLY A 20 -6.53 -1.21 -11.94
N ARG A 21 -7.01 -2.00 -12.91
CA ARG A 21 -6.16 -2.71 -13.87
C ARG A 21 -5.34 -1.76 -14.74
N GLN A 22 -5.95 -0.70 -15.25
CA GLN A 22 -5.25 0.34 -16.02
C GLN A 22 -4.12 0.96 -15.19
N HIS A 23 -4.40 1.37 -13.95
CA HIS A 23 -3.39 1.93 -13.05
C HIS A 23 -2.23 0.96 -12.80
N GLY A 24 -2.53 -0.31 -12.53
CA GLY A 24 -1.49 -1.32 -12.33
C GLY A 24 -0.65 -1.57 -13.59
N SER A 25 -1.29 -1.60 -14.76
CA SER A 25 -0.59 -1.78 -16.04
C SER A 25 0.34 -0.61 -16.35
N ILE A 26 -0.11 0.62 -16.10
CA ILE A 26 0.71 1.83 -16.26
C ILE A 26 1.88 1.80 -15.27
N THR A 27 1.64 1.42 -14.01
CA THR A 27 2.70 1.27 -13.00
C THR A 27 3.76 0.29 -13.47
N GLN A 28 3.35 -0.85 -14.03
CA GLN A 28 4.28 -1.85 -14.57
C GLN A 28 5.07 -1.31 -15.76
N GLN A 29 4.42 -0.61 -16.70
CA GLN A 29 5.07 0.00 -17.86
C GLN A 29 6.11 1.06 -17.47
N LEU A 30 5.90 1.74 -16.33
CA LEU A 30 6.83 2.73 -15.77
C LEU A 30 7.97 2.10 -14.95
N GLY A 31 8.20 0.78 -15.08
CA GLY A 31 9.27 0.05 -14.40
C GLY A 31 8.88 -0.58 -13.07
N GLY A 32 7.59 -0.53 -12.70
CA GLY A 32 7.09 -1.11 -11.47
C GLY A 32 7.60 -0.40 -10.21
N ARG A 33 7.26 -0.98 -9.05
CA ARG A 33 7.63 -0.48 -7.72
C ARG A 33 7.93 -1.63 -6.75
N PRO A 34 8.93 -2.48 -7.03
CA PRO A 34 9.23 -3.66 -6.20
C PRO A 34 9.52 -3.30 -4.74
N GLU A 35 10.09 -2.11 -4.49
CA GLU A 35 10.41 -1.60 -3.15
C GLU A 35 9.20 -1.47 -2.22
N LEU A 36 7.99 -1.35 -2.77
CA LEU A 36 6.76 -1.24 -1.99
C LEU A 36 6.45 -2.52 -1.22
N ALA A 37 6.87 -3.69 -1.74
CA ALA A 37 6.68 -4.97 -1.08
C ALA A 37 7.42 -5.05 0.26
N ASP A 38 8.59 -4.43 0.35
CA ASP A 38 9.37 -4.36 1.60
C ASP A 38 8.98 -3.16 2.47
N PHE A 39 8.58 -2.05 1.82
CA PHE A 39 8.29 -0.81 2.52
C PHE A 39 6.97 -0.85 3.29
N TYR A 40 5.86 -1.21 2.63
CA TYR A 40 4.53 -1.09 3.23
C TYR A 40 4.31 -1.97 4.46
N PRO A 41 4.72 -3.27 4.46
CA PRO A 41 4.60 -4.10 5.67
C PRO A 41 5.38 -3.57 6.87
N GLY A 42 6.52 -2.90 6.64
CA GLY A 42 7.37 -2.36 7.70
C GLY A 42 6.99 -0.93 8.14
N MET A 43 6.21 -0.18 7.36
CA MET A 43 5.97 1.24 7.60
C MET A 43 5.28 1.51 8.94
N ALA A 44 4.22 0.77 9.26
CA ALA A 44 3.51 0.92 10.54
C ALA A 44 4.44 0.74 11.74
N GLY A 45 5.30 -0.28 11.72
CA GLY A 45 6.29 -0.51 12.76
C GLY A 45 7.37 0.58 12.81
N LYS A 46 7.79 1.12 11.65
CA LYS A 46 8.73 2.25 11.59
C LYS A 46 8.16 3.49 12.26
N LEU A 47 6.89 3.81 12.01
CA LEU A 47 6.18 4.96 12.59
C LEU A 47 5.95 4.79 14.09
N LEU A 48 5.46 3.63 14.54
CA LEU A 48 5.22 3.38 15.96
C LEU A 48 6.50 3.40 16.79
N ALA A 49 7.62 2.92 16.24
CA ALA A 49 8.93 2.96 16.91
C ALA A 49 9.67 4.30 16.75
N SER A 50 9.10 5.30 16.05
CA SER A 50 9.80 6.56 15.74
C SER A 50 10.21 7.34 16.99
N LYS A 51 9.42 7.25 18.06
CA LYS A 51 9.67 7.94 19.34
C LYS A 51 10.63 7.19 20.26
N LEU A 52 11.05 5.97 19.91
CA LEU A 52 11.98 5.19 20.73
C LEU A 52 13.45 5.55 20.42
N PRO A 53 14.38 5.39 21.37
CA PRO A 53 15.82 5.52 21.12
C PRO A 53 16.28 4.59 20.00
N HIS A 54 17.23 5.05 19.18
CA HIS A 54 17.64 4.36 17.95
C HIS A 54 18.02 2.89 18.18
N ALA A 55 18.73 2.61 19.29
CA ALA A 55 19.17 1.28 19.69
C ALA A 55 18.03 0.25 19.83
N TYR A 56 16.84 0.68 20.26
CA TYR A 56 15.71 -0.22 20.52
C TYR A 56 14.77 -0.38 19.31
N ARG A 57 14.80 0.55 18.34
CA ARG A 57 13.86 0.57 17.21
C ARG A 57 13.81 -0.75 16.42
N PRO A 58 14.94 -1.41 16.07
CA PRO A 58 14.88 -2.66 15.31
C PRO A 58 14.22 -3.79 16.11
N ALA A 59 14.55 -3.92 17.39
CA ALA A 59 14.00 -4.94 18.27
C ALA A 59 12.49 -4.74 18.44
N THR A 60 12.06 -3.53 18.77
CA THR A 60 10.63 -3.23 18.93
C THR A 60 9.85 -3.51 17.65
N ARG A 61 10.35 -3.08 16.48
CA ARG A 61 9.70 -3.36 15.18
C ARG A 61 9.49 -4.86 14.96
N ARG A 62 10.51 -5.68 15.23
CA ARG A 62 10.42 -7.14 15.11
C ARG A 62 9.38 -7.72 16.06
N LEU A 63 9.34 -7.24 17.31
CA LEU A 63 8.41 -7.71 18.33
C LEU A 63 6.94 -7.40 17.97
N ILE A 64 6.65 -6.22 17.43
CA ILE A 64 5.27 -5.81 17.12
C ILE A 64 4.78 -6.29 15.75
N GLN A 65 5.68 -6.69 14.84
CA GLN A 65 5.33 -7.04 13.46
C GLN A 65 4.26 -8.14 13.32
N PRO A 66 4.27 -9.23 14.11
CA PRO A 66 3.23 -10.26 14.03
C PRO A 66 1.85 -9.70 14.39
N MET A 67 1.78 -8.87 15.43
CA MET A 67 0.55 -8.19 15.86
C MET A 67 0.04 -7.26 14.74
N LEU A 68 0.92 -6.43 14.17
CA LEU A 68 0.57 -5.53 13.07
C LEU A 68 0.05 -6.30 11.86
N SER A 69 0.68 -7.42 11.52
CA SER A 69 0.26 -8.28 10.40
C SER A 69 -1.11 -8.92 10.65
N ALA A 70 -1.40 -9.32 11.89
CA ALA A 70 -2.72 -9.82 12.27
C ALA A 70 -3.80 -8.71 12.15
N GLN A 71 -3.49 -7.52 12.65
CA GLN A 71 -4.40 -6.37 12.63
C GLN A 71 -4.63 -5.85 11.20
N ALA A 72 -3.61 -5.80 10.35
CA ALA A 72 -3.73 -5.46 8.94
C ALA A 72 -4.69 -6.41 8.22
N ARG A 73 -4.58 -7.72 8.47
CA ARG A 73 -5.50 -8.73 7.92
C ARG A 73 -6.93 -8.57 8.44
N ARG A 74 -7.09 -8.24 9.73
CA ARG A 74 -8.41 -7.99 10.34
C ARG A 74 -9.06 -6.75 9.72
N LEU A 75 -8.31 -5.66 9.60
CA LEU A 75 -8.75 -4.42 8.99
C LEU A 75 -9.11 -4.61 7.51
N HIS A 76 -8.27 -5.32 6.75
CA HIS A 76 -8.56 -5.64 5.35
C HIS A 76 -9.84 -6.46 5.18
N ARG A 77 -10.10 -7.43 6.07
CA ARG A 77 -11.36 -8.17 6.08
C ARG A 77 -12.57 -7.27 6.33
N ALA A 78 -12.46 -6.33 7.27
CA ALA A 78 -13.52 -5.35 7.52
C ALA A 78 -13.75 -4.42 6.31
N ARG A 79 -12.67 -3.91 5.70
CA ARG A 79 -12.74 -3.10 4.47
C ARG A 79 -13.36 -3.86 3.31
N THR A 80 -13.03 -5.13 3.12
CA THR A 80 -13.60 -5.95 2.03
C THR A 80 -15.11 -6.06 2.14
N LYS A 81 -15.65 -6.19 3.37
CA LYS A 81 -17.09 -6.25 3.60
C LYS A 81 -17.76 -4.89 3.40
N ARG A 82 -17.14 -3.82 3.90
CA ARG A 82 -17.72 -2.46 3.87
C ARG A 82 -17.59 -1.78 2.52
N PHE A 83 -16.49 -2.01 1.80
CA PHE A 83 -16.12 -1.37 0.54
C PHE A 83 -15.62 -2.42 -0.47
N PRO A 84 -16.50 -3.32 -0.94
CA PRO A 84 -16.11 -4.41 -1.83
C PRO A 84 -15.51 -3.90 -3.14
N MET A 85 -16.09 -2.84 -3.74
CA MET A 85 -15.62 -2.28 -5.01
C MET A 85 -14.21 -1.66 -4.92
N LEU A 86 -13.93 -0.85 -3.90
CA LEU A 86 -12.59 -0.27 -3.70
C LEU A 86 -11.53 -1.36 -3.42
N THR A 87 -11.95 -2.44 -2.75
CA THR A 87 -11.09 -3.60 -2.53
C THR A 87 -10.81 -4.35 -3.83
N ALA A 88 -11.82 -4.55 -4.67
CA ALA A 88 -11.65 -5.16 -5.99
C ALA A 88 -10.73 -4.32 -6.89
N ARG A 89 -10.89 -2.99 -6.91
CA ARG A 89 -9.98 -2.05 -7.60
C ARG A 89 -8.53 -2.21 -7.14
N SER A 90 -8.31 -2.22 -5.83
CA SER A 90 -6.96 -2.36 -5.25
C SER A 90 -6.31 -3.70 -5.68
N ARG A 91 -7.07 -4.79 -5.66
CA ARG A 91 -6.60 -6.12 -6.09
C ARG A 91 -6.28 -6.16 -7.57
N ALA A 92 -7.13 -5.58 -8.42
CA ALA A 92 -6.90 -5.50 -9.86
C ALA A 92 -5.62 -4.73 -10.19
N GLY A 93 -5.38 -3.60 -9.51
CA GLY A 93 -4.14 -2.83 -9.68
C GLY A 93 -2.90 -3.59 -9.24
N ILE A 94 -2.91 -4.20 -8.05
CA ILE A 94 -1.77 -5.00 -7.56
C ILE A 94 -1.47 -6.18 -8.49
N SER A 95 -2.50 -6.86 -8.98
CA SER A 95 -2.35 -7.96 -9.94
C SER A 95 -1.77 -7.49 -11.28
N ALA A 96 -2.29 -6.39 -11.83
CA ALA A 96 -1.82 -5.85 -13.11
C ALA A 96 -0.41 -5.25 -13.02
N ALA A 97 -0.03 -4.74 -11.85
CA ALA A 97 1.33 -4.30 -11.54
C ALA A 97 2.30 -5.46 -11.24
N GLN A 98 1.86 -6.73 -11.36
CA GLN A 98 2.65 -7.92 -11.04
C GLN A 98 3.24 -7.91 -9.62
N MET A 99 2.55 -7.29 -8.67
CA MET A 99 2.98 -7.18 -7.29
C MET A 99 2.38 -8.30 -6.42
N SER A 100 3.01 -8.55 -5.27
CA SER A 100 2.52 -9.56 -4.33
C SER A 100 1.09 -9.23 -3.82
N PRO A 101 0.14 -10.18 -3.89
CA PRO A 101 -1.19 -10.02 -3.29
C PRO A 101 -1.14 -9.75 -1.78
N GLY A 102 -0.05 -10.16 -1.12
CA GLY A 102 0.21 -9.87 0.30
C GLY A 102 0.29 -8.38 0.62
N LEU A 103 0.42 -7.51 -0.39
CA LEU A 103 0.45 -6.06 -0.23
C LEU A 103 -0.93 -5.44 0.01
N VAL A 104 -2.00 -6.08 -0.50
CA VAL A 104 -3.35 -5.49 -0.49
C VAL A 104 -3.84 -5.14 0.93
N PRO A 105 -3.63 -5.99 1.96
CA PRO A 105 -3.96 -5.63 3.33
C PRO A 105 -3.22 -4.39 3.86
N TRP A 106 -1.99 -4.16 3.41
CA TRP A 106 -1.16 -3.04 3.84
C TRP A 106 -1.52 -1.72 3.16
N LEU A 107 -2.09 -1.75 1.96
CA LEU A 107 -2.68 -0.55 1.34
C LEU A 107 -3.78 0.05 2.22
N THR A 108 -4.60 -0.81 2.84
CA THR A 108 -5.62 -0.34 3.79
C THR A 108 -5.01 0.31 5.04
N VAL A 109 -3.87 -0.21 5.50
CA VAL A 109 -3.13 0.40 6.61
C VAL A 109 -2.61 1.78 6.22
N MET A 110 -2.11 1.94 4.99
CA MET A 110 -1.71 3.24 4.45
C MET A 110 -2.89 4.21 4.38
N ASP A 111 -4.03 3.78 3.83
CA ASP A 111 -5.26 4.60 3.74
C ASP A 111 -5.65 5.13 5.13
N VAL A 112 -5.64 4.27 6.16
CA VAL A 112 -5.95 4.69 7.54
C VAL A 112 -4.93 5.70 8.06
N PHE A 113 -3.63 5.45 7.87
CA PHE A 113 -2.59 6.38 8.33
C PHE A 113 -2.70 7.76 7.67
N GLN A 114 -2.93 7.83 6.36
CA GLN A 114 -3.06 9.10 5.64
C GLN A 114 -4.29 9.92 6.06
N ASN A 115 -5.30 9.29 6.66
CA ASN A 115 -6.55 9.95 7.05
C ASN A 115 -6.69 10.11 8.59
N SER A 116 -5.73 9.64 9.39
CA SER A 116 -5.80 9.69 10.85
C SER A 116 -4.76 10.61 11.50
N ILE A 117 -3.82 11.15 10.72
CA ILE A 117 -2.76 12.07 11.13
C ILE A 117 -3.01 13.40 10.42
#